data_AF-A0A844MAM1-F1
#
_entry.id   AF-A0A844MAM1-F1
#
_cell.length_a   1.000
_cell.length_b   1.000
_cell.length_c   1.000
_cell.angle_alpha   90.00
_cell.angle_beta   90.00
_cell.angle_gamma   90.00
#
_symmetry.space_group_name_H-M   'P 1'
#
loop_
_entity.id
_entity.type
_entity.pdbx_description
1 polymer ?
#
loop_
_entity_poly.entity_id
_entity_poly.type
_entity_poly.pdbx_seq_one_letter_code
_entity_poly.pdbx_strand_id
1 'polypeptide(L)'
;MAENLAFENLQVHIVTYGLQIIPELPITMTRTDKGDYLGWFTLVVPAEMTEPSALVQVYFADGMRPIHSLTFSFKIESRREE
;
A
#
# COMPACT_ATOMS: atom_id res chain seq x y z
N MET A 1 32.61 6.87 1.52
CA MET A 1 31.55 7.19 2.51
C MET A 1 30.24 7.18 1.75
N ALA A 2 29.20 6.52 2.26
CA ALA A 2 27.89 6.52 1.59
C ALA A 2 27.10 7.74 2.06
N GLU A 3 26.67 8.59 1.13
CA GLU A 3 25.75 9.68 1.43
C GLU A 3 24.33 9.13 1.55
N ASN A 4 23.59 9.58 2.56
CA ASN A 4 22.17 9.24 2.69
C ASN A 4 21.40 10.01 1.61
N LEU A 5 20.87 9.27 0.63
CA LEU A 5 19.98 9.84 -0.38
C LEU A 5 18.69 10.34 0.29
N ALA A 6 18.46 11.64 0.22
CA ALA A 6 17.24 12.29 0.64
C ALA A 6 16.45 12.72 -0.60
N PHE A 7 15.16 12.40 -0.60
CA PHE A 7 14.19 12.73 -1.62
C PHE A 7 13.13 13.59 -0.96
N GLU A 8 12.67 14.64 -1.63
CA GLU A 8 11.56 15.44 -1.11
C GLU A 8 10.22 14.74 -1.36
N ASN A 9 10.10 14.03 -2.49
CA ASN A 9 8.87 13.39 -2.95
C ASN A 9 9.17 11.94 -3.35
N LEU A 10 9.29 11.07 -2.36
CA LEU A 10 9.49 9.65 -2.62
C LEU A 10 8.16 9.02 -3.06
N GLN A 11 8.13 8.38 -4.23
CA GLN A 11 6.94 7.74 -4.76
C GLN A 11 6.99 6.23 -4.60
N VAL A 12 5.87 5.66 -4.15
CA VAL A 12 5.70 4.21 -4.00
C VAL A 12 4.45 3.72 -4.73
N HIS A 13 4.54 2.49 -5.24
CA HIS A 13 3.40 1.76 -5.78
C HIS A 13 2.94 0.72 -4.77
N ILE A 14 1.63 0.61 -4.58
CA ILE A 14 1.01 -0.41 -3.74
C ILE A 14 0.35 -1.42 -4.67
N VAL A 15 0.79 -2.67 -4.64
CA VAL A 15 0.20 -3.76 -5.42
C VAL A 15 -0.59 -4.63 -4.47
N THR A 16 -1.83 -4.94 -4.83
CA THR A 16 -2.70 -5.81 -4.06
C THR A 16 -3.58 -6.65 -4.98
N TYR A 17 -3.95 -7.84 -4.52
CA TYR A 17 -4.86 -8.73 -5.23
C TYR A 17 -6.26 -8.60 -4.62
N GLY A 18 -7.23 -8.20 -5.44
CA GLY A 18 -8.64 -8.14 -5.05
C GLY A 18 -9.06 -6.90 -4.25
N LEU A 19 -8.14 -6.06 -3.79
CA LEU A 19 -8.46 -4.80 -3.08
C LEU A 19 -8.33 -3.58 -3.99
N GLN A 20 -9.15 -2.57 -3.74
CA GLN A 20 -8.99 -1.23 -4.30
C GLN A 20 -8.13 -0.38 -3.37
N ILE A 21 -7.34 0.53 -3.95
CA ILE A 21 -6.45 1.44 -3.21
C ILE A 21 -6.88 2.88 -3.48
N ILE A 22 -6.96 3.68 -2.41
CA ILE A 22 -7.27 5.12 -2.47
C ILE A 22 -6.21 5.88 -1.66
N PRO A 23 -5.60 6.97 -2.20
CA PRO A 23 -5.79 7.51 -3.54
C PRO A 23 -5.20 6.63 -4.64
N GLU A 24 -5.47 6.99 -5.90
CA GLU A 24 -4.81 6.36 -7.04
C GLU A 24 -3.28 6.50 -6.94
N LEU A 25 -2.58 5.49 -7.46
CA LEU A 25 -1.13 5.41 -7.43
C LEU A 25 -0.46 6.39 -8.40
N PRO A 26 0.80 6.79 -8.16
CA PRO A 26 1.65 6.45 -7.01
C PRO A 26 1.29 7.22 -5.74
N ILE A 27 1.53 6.60 -4.58
CA ILE A 27 1.41 7.31 -3.30
C ILE A 27 2.69 8.12 -3.07
N THR A 28 2.53 9.42 -2.85
CA THR A 28 3.65 10.29 -2.46
C THR A 28 3.90 10.15 -0.97
N MET A 29 5.15 9.82 -0.62
CA MET A 29 5.64 9.77 0.75
C MET A 29 6.33 11.09 1.10
N THR A 30 5.98 11.65 2.24
CA THR A 30 6.56 12.88 2.79
C THR A 30 7.67 12.54 3.77
N ARG A 31 8.81 13.23 3.66
CA ARG A 31 9.93 13.06 4.57
C ARG A 31 9.63 13.68 5.95
N THR A 32 9.92 12.95 7.02
CA THR A 32 9.78 13.41 8.41
C THR A 32 11.00 14.20 8.86
N ASP A 33 10.87 14.93 9.97
CA ASP A 33 11.96 15.61 10.67
C ASP A 33 13.09 14.65 11.12
N LYS A 34 12.75 13.38 11.34
CA LYS A 34 13.70 12.29 11.65
C LYS A 34 14.38 11.69 10.42
N GLY A 35 13.95 12.07 9.22
CA GLY A 35 14.49 11.58 7.96
C GLY A 35 13.83 10.32 7.40
N ASP A 36 12.80 9.80 8.07
CA ASP A 36 11.94 8.71 7.58
C ASP A 36 10.95 9.22 6.52
N TYR A 37 10.24 8.31 5.85
CA TYR A 37 9.20 8.64 4.88
C TYR A 37 7.85 8.09 5.32
N LEU A 38 6.82 8.94 5.29
CA LEU A 38 5.45 8.58 5.64
C LEU A 38 4.49 8.91 4.50
N GLY A 39 3.54 8.03 4.25
CA GLY A 39 2.37 8.38 3.46
C GLY A 39 1.21 7.45 3.73
N TRP A 40 0.05 7.84 3.22
CA TRP A 40 -1.24 7.29 3.63
C TRP A 40 -1.98 6.74 2.43
N PHE A 41 -2.58 5.57 2.62
CA PHE A 41 -3.50 4.96 1.66
C PHE A 41 -4.58 4.18 2.41
N THR A 42 -5.70 3.98 1.76
CA THR A 42 -6.83 3.17 2.24
C THR A 42 -6.98 1.96 1.34
N LEU A 43 -7.18 0.79 1.97
CA LEU A 43 -7.56 -0.43 1.29
C LEU A 43 -9.08 -0.60 1.37
N VAL A 44 -9.72 -0.77 0.23
CA VAL A 44 -11.17 -0.95 0.12
C VAL A 44 -11.45 -2.35 -0.42
N VAL A 45 -12.27 -3.11 0.31
CA VAL A 45 -12.73 -4.44 -0.12
C VAL A 45 -13.87 -4.25 -1.11
N PRO A 46 -13.74 -4.69 -2.38
CA PRO A 46 -14.82 -4.63 -3.35
C PRO A 46 -15.98 -5.55 -2.92
N ALA A 47 -17.20 -5.17 -3.27
CA ALA A 47 -18.42 -5.93 -2.93
C ALA A 47 -18.40 -7.37 -3.46
N GLU A 48 -17.63 -7.64 -4.53
CA GLU A 48 -17.56 -8.93 -5.21
C GLU A 48 -16.46 -9.84 -4.66
N MET A 49 -15.67 -9.37 -3.69
CA MET A 49 -14.56 -10.15 -3.15
C MET A 49 -15.06 -11.26 -2.21
N THR A 50 -14.72 -12.51 -2.53
CA THR A 50 -15.05 -13.69 -1.71
C THR A 50 -13.85 -14.24 -0.95
N GLU A 51 -12.63 -13.82 -1.28
CA GLU A 51 -11.43 -14.28 -0.59
C GLU A 51 -11.25 -13.56 0.76
N PRO A 52 -10.95 -14.29 1.86
CA PRO A 52 -10.81 -13.71 3.20
C PRO A 52 -9.41 -13.14 3.49
N SER A 53 -8.57 -12.97 2.46
CA SER A 53 -7.21 -12.47 2.61
C SER A 53 -6.75 -11.74 1.37
N ALA A 54 -5.88 -10.74 1.55
CA ALA A 54 -5.17 -10.10 0.45
C ALA A 54 -3.69 -9.96 0.79
N LEU A 55 -2.89 -10.17 -0.24
CA LEU A 55 -1.49 -9.75 -0.25
C LEU A 55 -1.41 -8.28 -0.64
N VAL A 56 -0.60 -7.52 0.10
CA VAL A 56 -0.26 -6.12 -0.19
C VAL A 56 1.25 -6.00 -0.24
N GLN A 57 1.76 -5.47 -1.36
CA GLN A 57 3.17 -5.30 -1.60
C GLN A 57 3.46 -3.84 -1.92
N VAL A 58 4.50 -3.30 -1.31
CA VAL A 58 4.93 -1.91 -1.51
C VAL A 58 6.22 -1.91 -2.31
N TYR A 59 6.22 -1.19 -3.42
CA TYR A 59 7.36 -1.03 -4.32
C TYR A 59 7.79 0.43 -4.37
N PHE A 60 9.08 0.68 -4.60
CA PHE A 60 9.47 1.99 -5.14
C PHE A 60 8.85 2.16 -6.53
N ALA A 61 8.71 3.41 -6.99
CA ALA A 61 8.15 3.70 -8.30
C ALA A 61 8.90 3.00 -9.46
N ASP A 62 10.16 2.60 -9.26
CA ASP A 62 10.97 1.84 -10.23
C ASP A 62 10.52 0.39 -10.44
N GLY A 63 9.66 -0.16 -9.57
CA GLY A 63 9.06 -1.48 -9.68
C GLY A 63 10.01 -2.68 -9.55
N MET A 64 11.29 -2.51 -9.22
CA MET A 64 12.26 -3.61 -9.34
C MET A 64 12.17 -4.65 -8.22
N ARG A 65 11.96 -4.23 -6.97
CA ARG A 65 11.82 -5.13 -5.81
C ARG A 65 10.83 -4.56 -4.78
N PRO A 66 10.05 -5.41 -4.10
CA PRO A 66 9.20 -4.94 -3.03
C PRO A 66 10.07 -4.50 -1.84
N ILE A 67 9.81 -3.29 -1.35
CA ILE A 67 10.43 -2.75 -0.12
C ILE A 67 9.86 -3.49 1.08
N HIS A 68 8.57 -3.83 1.01
CA HIS A 68 7.84 -4.46 2.09
C HIS A 68 6.66 -5.28 1.54
N SER A 69 6.27 -6.33 2.26
CA SER A 69 5.11 -7.15 1.95
C SER A 69 4.36 -7.46 3.24
N LEU A 70 3.04 -7.27 3.22
CA LEU A 70 2.14 -7.61 4.30
C LEU A 70 1.00 -8.48 3.75
N THR A 71 0.65 -9.52 4.48
CA THR A 71 -0.56 -10.30 4.23
C THR A 71 -1.55 -9.98 5.33
N PHE A 72 -2.74 -9.55 4.94
CA PHE A 72 -3.84 -9.29 5.87
C PHE A 72 -4.91 -10.36 5.70
N SER A 73 -5.38 -10.89 6.83
CA SER A 73 -6.59 -11.69 6.88
C SER A 73 -7.75 -10.80 7.31
N PHE A 74 -8.86 -10.83 6.58
CA PHE A 74 -10.05 -10.07 6.91
C PHE A 74 -11.27 -10.97 6.90
N LYS A 75 -12.21 -10.70 7.82
CA LYS A 75 -13.51 -11.36 7.83
C LYS A 75 -14.46 -10.52 6.99
N ILE A 76 -14.85 -11.03 5.83
CA ILE A 76 -15.92 -10.44 5.02
C ILE A 76 -17.24 -10.90 5.64
N GLU A 77 -17.83 -10.09 6.53
CA GLU A 77 -19.20 -10.32 6.97
C GLU A 77 -20.13 -10.02 5.78
N SER A 78 -20.60 -11.07 5.11
CA SER A 78 -21.70 -10.93 4.16
C SER A 78 -22.89 -10.37 4.91
N ARG A 79 -23.24 -9.11 4.65
CA ARG A 79 -24.57 -8.59 4.96
C ARG A 79 -25.56 -9.46 4.19
N ARG A 80 -26.20 -10.42 4.88
CA ARG A 80 -27.49 -10.93 4.39
C ARG A 80 -28.45 -9.75 4.51
N GLU A 81 -28.94 -9.25 3.38
CA GLU A 81 -30.15 -8.44 3.38
C GLU A 81 -31.26 -9.28 4.04
N GLU A 82 -31.82 -8.74 5.14
CA GLU A 82 -33.07 -9.23 5.76
C GLU A 82 -34.27 -8.87 4.89
#